data_AF-A0A9E4IFG4-F1
#
_entry.id   AF-A0A9E4IFG4-F1
#
_cell.length_a   1.000
_cell.length_b   1.000
_cell.length_c   1.000
_cell.angle_alpha   90.00
_cell.angle_beta   90.00
_cell.angle_gamma   90.00
#
_symmetry.space_group_name_H-M   'P 1'
#
loop_
_entity.id
_entity.type
_entity.pdbx_description
1 polymer ?
#
loop_
_entity_poly.entity_id
_entity_poly.type
_entity_poly.pdbx_seq_one_letter_code
_entity_poly.pdbx_strand_id
1 'polypeptide(L)'
;MPRKLIVGIAVIALLLAACGEDEEEAPATTAAPATTAAAVEEAPEEEEPEEPSGPYDAVIRPAEQRWKIGYGDGLSGIPFTDSVTDNINAIAEEMGVDIVYCDNAYDQEKTVECSNLLVTQEVDGVIFANLRDLPRRRHPLRLLRRTPPRMRGVRSRQL
;
A
#
# COMPACT_ATOMS: atom_id res chain seq x y z
N MET A 1 -11.82 -42.73 -26.77
CA MET A 1 -12.80 -41.72 -27.22
C MET A 1 -14.11 -41.94 -26.48
N PRO A 2 -14.91 -40.94 -26.09
CA PRO A 2 -14.60 -39.63 -25.52
C PRO A 2 -15.24 -39.42 -24.11
N ARG A 3 -14.46 -38.92 -23.14
CA ARG A 3 -14.96 -38.38 -21.85
C ARG A 3 -14.87 -36.85 -21.91
N LYS A 4 -15.85 -36.19 -22.52
CA LYS A 4 -15.96 -34.72 -22.55
C LYS A 4 -17.43 -34.31 -22.67
N LEU A 5 -18.23 -34.50 -21.62
CA LEU A 5 -19.62 -34.05 -21.65
C LEU A 5 -20.27 -33.85 -20.26
N ILE A 6 -19.59 -33.26 -19.26
CA ILE A 6 -20.24 -33.01 -17.95
C ILE A 6 -19.96 -31.61 -17.34
N VAL A 7 -19.10 -30.76 -17.91
CA VAL A 7 -18.70 -29.49 -17.22
C VAL A 7 -19.50 -28.24 -17.66
N GLY A 8 -20.61 -28.38 -18.39
CA GLY A 8 -21.25 -27.26 -19.08
C GLY A 8 -22.39 -26.52 -18.39
N ILE A 9 -22.93 -26.96 -17.24
CA ILE A 9 -24.27 -26.51 -16.77
C ILE A 9 -24.26 -25.73 -15.44
N ALA A 10 -23.13 -25.52 -14.78
CA ALA A 10 -23.11 -24.92 -13.43
C ALA A 10 -22.84 -23.40 -13.36
N VAL A 11 -22.55 -22.72 -14.47
CA VAL A 11 -22.09 -21.30 -14.45
C VAL A 11 -23.20 -20.28 -14.78
N ILE A 12 -24.37 -20.72 -15.24
CA ILE A 12 -25.44 -19.81 -15.72
C ILE A 12 -26.39 -19.33 -14.61
N ALA A 13 -26.28 -19.84 -13.39
CA ALA A 13 -27.22 -19.51 -12.29
C ALA A 13 -26.77 -18.35 -11.37
N LEU A 14 -25.60 -17.73 -11.59
CA LEU A 14 -25.08 -16.67 -10.72
C LEU A 14 -25.24 -15.24 -11.26
N LEU A 15 -25.93 -15.06 -12.39
CA LEU A 15 -25.99 -13.79 -13.15
C LEU A 15 -27.30 -13.00 -13.05
N LEU A 16 -28.22 -13.35 -12.13
CA LEU A 16 -29.58 -12.77 -12.08
C LEU A 16 -29.99 -12.15 -10.72
N ALA A 17 -29.02 -11.70 -9.91
CA ALA A 17 -29.32 -11.04 -8.62
C ALA A 17 -28.68 -9.65 -8.47
N ALA A 18 -28.35 -8.98 -9.58
CA ALA A 18 -27.71 -7.66 -9.58
C ALA A 18 -28.47 -6.60 -10.39
N CYS A 19 -29.81 -6.66 -10.39
CA CYS A 19 -30.66 -5.58 -10.88
C CYS A 19 -31.76 -5.30 -9.85
N GLY A 20 -31.57 -4.21 -9.12
CA GLY A 20 -32.53 -3.55 -8.26
C GLY A 20 -31.79 -2.42 -7.55
N GLU A 21 -32.20 -1.16 -7.57
CA GLU A 21 -33.27 -0.41 -8.24
C GLU A 21 -32.81 1.06 -8.14
N ASP A 22 -33.10 1.87 -9.15
CA ASP A 22 -32.98 3.33 -9.16
C ASP A 22 -33.57 3.97 -7.89
N GLU A 23 -32.91 5.01 -7.35
CA GLU A 23 -33.61 6.21 -6.87
C GLU A 23 -32.63 7.40 -6.75
N GLU A 24 -32.75 8.30 -7.72
CA GLU A 24 -32.27 9.67 -7.74
C GLU A 24 -33.27 10.54 -6.96
N GLU A 25 -32.86 11.14 -5.85
CA GLU A 25 -33.66 12.17 -5.18
C GLU A 25 -32.78 13.36 -4.74
N ALA A 26 -33.29 14.55 -5.08
CA ALA A 26 -32.67 15.87 -5.01
C ALA A 26 -32.34 16.33 -3.57
N PRO A 27 -31.44 17.32 -3.40
CA PRO A 27 -31.02 17.77 -2.08
C PRO A 27 -32.11 18.63 -1.41
N ALA A 28 -32.62 18.16 -0.27
CA ALA A 28 -33.44 18.98 0.62
C ALA A 28 -32.57 20.00 1.36
N THR A 29 -32.74 21.28 1.01
CA THR A 29 -32.25 22.42 1.79
C THR A 29 -32.97 22.44 3.14
N THR A 30 -32.25 22.17 4.23
CA THR A 30 -32.72 22.38 5.61
C THR A 30 -31.84 23.43 6.27
N ALA A 31 -32.51 24.44 6.83
CA ALA A 31 -31.94 25.66 7.38
C ALA A 31 -30.92 25.42 8.51
N ALA A 32 -29.86 26.23 8.47
CA ALA A 32 -28.81 26.30 9.47
C ALA A 32 -29.36 26.76 10.84
N PRO A 33 -28.93 26.16 11.97
CA PRO A 33 -28.99 26.84 13.25
C PRO A 33 -27.92 27.94 13.30
N ALA A 34 -28.31 29.12 13.78
CA ALA A 34 -27.40 30.22 14.01
C ALA A 34 -26.33 29.81 15.03
N THR A 35 -25.08 29.74 14.58
CA THR A 35 -23.91 29.59 15.44
C THR A 35 -23.68 30.92 16.18
N THR A 36 -23.92 30.90 17.47
CA THR A 36 -23.41 31.89 18.43
C THR A 36 -21.89 31.95 18.29
N ALA A 37 -21.36 33.13 17.95
CA ALA A 37 -19.93 33.40 17.91
C ALA A 37 -19.34 33.29 19.32
N ALA A 38 -18.66 32.17 19.58
CA ALA A 38 -17.71 32.09 20.68
C ALA A 38 -16.52 32.99 20.32
N ALA A 39 -16.09 33.80 21.28
CA ALA A 39 -14.90 34.63 21.17
C ALA A 39 -13.70 33.72 20.84
N VAL A 40 -13.02 34.03 19.74
CA VAL A 40 -11.76 33.39 19.34
C VAL A 40 -10.67 33.98 20.22
N GLU A 41 -10.19 33.18 21.16
CA GLU A 41 -8.90 33.36 21.81
C GLU A 41 -7.84 33.12 20.73
N GLU A 42 -7.03 34.14 20.42
CA GLU A 42 -5.94 34.04 19.43
C GLU A 42 -4.94 32.99 19.90
N ALA A 43 -4.93 31.85 19.21
CA ALA A 43 -3.84 30.91 19.26
C ALA A 43 -2.57 31.59 18.72
N PRO A 44 -1.38 31.35 19.31
CA PRO A 44 -0.13 31.86 18.77
C PRO A 44 0.01 31.43 17.31
N GLU A 45 0.27 32.39 16.44
CA GLU A 45 0.56 32.19 15.04
C GLU A 45 1.82 31.32 14.91
N GLU A 46 1.63 30.07 14.53
CA GLU A 46 2.71 29.13 14.21
C GLU A 46 3.32 29.61 12.89
N GLU A 47 4.54 30.16 12.95
CA GLU A 47 5.28 30.60 11.77
C GLU A 47 5.47 29.41 10.82
N GLU A 48 4.75 29.45 9.69
CA GLU A 48 4.89 28.50 8.60
C GLU A 48 6.33 28.60 8.05
N PRO A 49 7.13 27.52 8.07
CA PRO A 49 8.51 27.59 7.62
C PRO A 49 8.56 28.02 6.15
N GLU A 50 9.33 29.08 5.86
CA GLU A 50 9.56 29.57 4.50
C GLU A 50 10.08 28.42 3.61
N GLU A 51 9.30 28.06 2.58
CA GLU A 51 9.73 27.03 1.64
C GLU A 51 10.94 27.53 0.84
N PRO A 52 12.04 26.76 0.79
CA PRO A 52 13.21 27.14 0.00
C PRO A 52 12.81 27.21 -1.49
N SER A 53 12.85 28.41 -2.06
CA SER A 53 12.41 28.71 -3.43
C SER A 53 13.53 28.62 -4.48
N GLY A 54 14.67 28.01 -4.14
CA GLY A 54 15.83 27.85 -5.02
C GLY A 54 15.99 26.44 -5.59
N PRO A 55 16.84 26.26 -6.63
CA PRO A 55 17.23 24.93 -7.09
C PRO A 55 17.90 24.14 -5.95
N TYR A 56 17.61 22.83 -5.87
CA TYR A 56 18.21 21.96 -4.87
C TYR A 56 19.67 21.64 -5.25
N ASP A 57 20.61 22.13 -4.44
CA ASP A 57 22.02 21.80 -4.55
C ASP A 57 22.32 20.55 -3.68
N ALA A 58 22.46 19.40 -4.33
CA ALA A 58 22.77 18.14 -3.65
C ALA A 58 24.23 18.12 -3.16
N VAL A 59 24.43 18.03 -1.83
CA VAL A 59 25.75 17.77 -1.25
C VAL A 59 25.94 16.26 -1.13
N ILE A 60 26.70 15.68 -2.05
CA ILE A 60 27.00 14.24 -2.07
C ILE A 60 28.09 13.95 -1.04
N ARG A 61 27.84 12.96 -0.18
CA ARG A 61 28.78 12.53 0.85
C ARG A 61 29.32 11.15 0.47
N PRO A 62 30.64 11.00 0.30
CA PRO A 62 31.24 9.68 0.11
C PRO A 62 30.89 8.75 1.27
N ALA A 63 30.67 7.48 0.96
CA ALA A 63 30.42 6.48 1.98
C ALA A 63 31.71 6.17 2.75
N GLU A 64 31.59 5.95 4.06
CA GLU A 64 32.72 5.54 4.91
C GLU A 64 33.22 4.13 4.58
N GLN A 65 32.38 3.32 3.93
CA GLN A 65 32.71 2.00 3.43
C GLN A 65 31.91 1.69 2.16
N ARG A 66 32.36 0.67 1.41
CA ARG A 66 31.71 0.23 0.17
C ARG A 66 30.45 -0.60 0.47
N TRP A 67 29.34 0.08 0.71
CA TRP A 67 28.03 -0.55 0.89
C TRP A 67 27.53 -1.18 -0.40
N LYS A 68 26.79 -2.29 -0.29
CA LYS A 68 26.08 -2.93 -1.40
C LYS A 68 24.58 -2.65 -1.28
N ILE A 69 24.03 -1.88 -2.19
CA ILE A 69 22.62 -1.47 -2.17
C ILE A 69 21.86 -2.19 -3.29
N GLY A 70 20.77 -2.85 -2.93
CA GLY A 70 19.83 -3.41 -3.90
C GLY A 70 18.90 -2.34 -4.45
N TYR A 71 18.73 -2.30 -5.77
CA TYR A 71 17.77 -1.43 -6.43
C TYR A 71 16.83 -2.23 -7.32
N GLY A 72 15.54 -2.22 -6.99
CA GLY A 72 14.47 -2.81 -7.77
C GLY A 72 13.68 -1.74 -8.52
N ASP A 73 13.65 -1.81 -9.84
CA ASP A 73 12.80 -0.99 -10.71
C ASP A 73 11.68 -1.86 -11.29
N GLY A 74 10.46 -1.35 -11.35
CA GLY A 74 9.34 -2.06 -11.98
C GLY A 74 8.91 -1.48 -13.31
N LEU A 75 9.43 -0.32 -13.71
CA LEU A 75 8.99 0.36 -14.92
C LEU A 75 10.17 0.71 -15.82
N SER A 76 11.19 -0.15 -15.86
CA SER A 76 12.38 0.05 -16.71
C SER A 76 11.98 0.23 -18.18
N GLY A 77 12.72 1.09 -18.90
CA GLY A 77 12.46 1.44 -20.30
C GLY A 77 11.47 2.58 -20.50
N ILE A 78 10.98 3.20 -19.43
CA ILE A 78 10.26 4.47 -19.50
C ILE A 78 11.28 5.59 -19.26
N PRO A 79 11.31 6.67 -20.08
CA PRO A 79 12.36 7.69 -19.98
C PRO A 79 12.54 8.29 -18.59
N PHE A 80 11.47 8.42 -17.81
CA PHE A 80 11.53 8.89 -16.44
C PHE A 80 12.28 7.92 -15.52
N THR A 81 11.94 6.63 -15.52
CA THR A 81 12.58 5.63 -14.64
C THR A 81 14.01 5.33 -15.08
N ASP A 82 14.28 5.37 -16.38
CA ASP A 82 15.64 5.28 -16.90
C ASP A 82 16.49 6.46 -16.38
N SER A 83 15.95 7.70 -16.43
CA SER A 83 16.66 8.86 -15.86
C SER A 83 16.90 8.74 -14.36
N VAL A 84 15.96 8.18 -13.60
CA VAL A 84 16.14 7.93 -12.16
C VAL A 84 17.21 6.87 -11.93
N THR A 85 17.19 5.78 -12.69
CA THR A 85 18.17 4.68 -12.61
C THR A 85 19.57 5.18 -12.93
N ASP A 86 19.72 5.97 -14.00
CA ASP A 86 20.99 6.56 -14.40
C ASP A 86 21.54 7.47 -13.29
N ASN A 87 20.70 8.33 -12.72
CA ASN A 87 21.11 9.20 -11.61
C ASN A 87 21.49 8.39 -10.36
N ILE A 88 20.75 7.33 -10.00
CA ILE A 88 21.10 6.46 -8.87
C ILE A 88 22.48 5.84 -9.09
N ASN A 89 22.76 5.32 -10.28
CA ASN A 89 24.04 4.71 -10.59
C ASN A 89 25.19 5.73 -10.58
N ALA A 90 24.98 6.93 -11.14
CA ALA A 90 25.98 7.99 -11.14
C ALA A 90 26.34 8.44 -9.72
N ILE A 91 25.33 8.65 -8.86
CA ILE A 91 25.56 9.04 -7.46
C ILE A 91 26.19 7.89 -6.68
N ALA A 92 25.81 6.64 -6.95
CA ALA A 92 26.43 5.48 -6.31
C ALA A 92 27.93 5.38 -6.62
N GLU A 93 28.32 5.66 -7.87
CA GLU A 93 29.72 5.73 -8.28
C GLU A 93 30.47 6.85 -7.54
N GLU A 94 29.88 8.05 -7.46
CA GLU A 94 30.47 9.18 -6.72
C GLU A 94 30.60 8.92 -5.22
N MET A 95 29.63 8.22 -4.63
CA MET A 95 29.64 7.83 -3.22
C MET A 95 30.57 6.65 -2.92
N GLY A 96 30.98 5.89 -3.94
CA GLY A 96 31.79 4.68 -3.78
C GLY A 96 31.00 3.47 -3.25
N VAL A 97 29.71 3.37 -3.55
CA VAL A 97 28.84 2.24 -3.18
C VAL A 97 28.51 1.38 -4.41
N ASP A 98 28.17 0.11 -4.18
CA ASP A 98 27.79 -0.84 -5.23
C ASP A 98 26.27 -0.92 -5.37
N ILE A 99 25.75 -0.91 -6.60
CA ILE A 99 24.34 -1.16 -6.88
C ILE A 99 24.15 -2.58 -7.43
N VAL A 100 23.26 -3.34 -6.80
CA VAL A 100 22.72 -4.58 -7.35
C VAL A 100 21.36 -4.29 -7.94
N TYR A 101 21.30 -4.16 -9.26
CA TYR A 101 20.09 -3.81 -9.99
C TYR A 101 19.21 -5.03 -10.31
N CYS A 102 17.89 -4.85 -10.26
CA CYS A 102 16.91 -5.81 -10.77
C CYS A 102 15.68 -5.10 -11.36
N ASP A 103 15.37 -5.38 -12.62
CA ASP A 103 14.08 -5.01 -13.22
C ASP A 103 13.03 -6.08 -12.90
N ASN A 104 12.05 -5.74 -12.06
CA ASN A 104 10.91 -6.60 -11.76
C ASN A 104 9.77 -6.48 -12.79
N ALA A 105 9.87 -5.58 -13.76
CA ALA A 105 8.90 -5.37 -14.84
C ALA A 105 7.45 -5.21 -14.37
N TYR A 106 7.26 -4.65 -13.17
CA TYR A 106 5.98 -4.45 -12.49
C TYR A 106 5.21 -5.76 -12.24
N ASP A 107 5.95 -6.88 -12.20
CA ASP A 107 5.42 -8.22 -11.99
C ASP A 107 5.72 -8.71 -10.57
N GLN A 108 4.72 -9.31 -9.93
CA GLN A 108 4.82 -9.72 -8.53
C GLN A 108 5.71 -10.96 -8.34
N GLU A 109 5.71 -11.90 -9.28
CA GLU A 109 6.56 -13.09 -9.17
C GLU A 109 8.03 -12.68 -9.36
N LYS A 110 8.30 -11.83 -10.37
CA LYS A 110 9.63 -11.24 -10.55
C LYS A 110 10.07 -10.37 -9.39
N THR A 111 9.16 -9.66 -8.72
CA THR A 111 9.51 -8.89 -7.51
C THR A 111 10.05 -9.80 -6.41
N VAL A 112 9.49 -11.00 -6.25
CA VAL A 112 10.00 -12.00 -5.29
C VAL A 112 11.34 -12.56 -5.76
N GLU A 113 11.53 -12.81 -7.06
CA GLU A 113 12.82 -13.23 -7.61
C GLU A 113 13.91 -12.18 -7.39
N CYS A 114 13.62 -10.90 -7.67
CA CYS A 114 14.50 -9.79 -7.36
C CYS A 114 14.80 -9.72 -5.86
N SER A 115 13.79 -9.86 -4.99
CA SER A 115 14.00 -9.87 -3.54
C SER A 115 14.93 -11.01 -3.11
N ASN A 116 14.76 -12.21 -3.68
CA ASN A 116 15.64 -13.35 -3.40
C ASN A 116 17.06 -13.12 -3.91
N LEU A 117 17.22 -12.52 -5.09
CA LEU A 117 18.52 -12.11 -5.61
C LEU A 117 19.22 -11.15 -4.64
N LEU A 118 18.52 -10.10 -4.19
CA LEU A 118 19.08 -9.10 -3.28
C LEU A 118 19.49 -9.70 -1.94
N VAL A 119 18.65 -10.57 -1.36
CA VAL A 119 18.99 -11.32 -0.14
C VAL A 119 20.20 -12.23 -0.36
N THR A 120 20.25 -12.95 -1.49
CA THR A 120 21.36 -13.86 -1.82
C THR A 120 22.67 -13.10 -2.05
N GLN A 121 22.60 -11.89 -2.57
CA GLN A 121 23.75 -11.01 -2.75
C GLN A 121 24.17 -10.31 -1.45
N GLU A 122 23.43 -10.52 -0.36
CA GLU A 122 23.68 -9.92 0.97
C GLU A 122 23.80 -8.40 0.87
N VAL A 123 22.84 -7.75 0.20
CA VAL A 123 22.78 -6.28 0.14
C VAL A 123 22.47 -5.69 1.52
N ASP A 124 23.09 -4.55 1.83
CA ASP A 124 22.99 -3.84 3.11
C ASP A 124 21.70 -3.00 3.22
N GLY A 125 21.14 -2.63 2.07
CA GLY A 125 19.93 -1.84 1.97
C GLY A 125 19.22 -2.08 0.66
N VAL A 126 17.92 -1.80 0.61
CA VAL A 126 17.10 -2.01 -0.59
C VAL A 126 16.26 -0.77 -0.89
N ILE A 127 16.28 -0.36 -2.14
CA ILE A 127 15.40 0.64 -2.73
C ILE A 127 14.48 -0.11 -3.70
N PHE A 128 13.17 -0.13 -3.44
CA PHE A 128 12.19 -0.61 -4.41
C PHE A 128 11.36 0.57 -4.89
N ALA A 129 11.55 0.96 -6.15
CA ALA A 129 10.67 1.90 -6.81
C ALA A 129 9.38 1.20 -7.24
N ASN A 130 8.25 1.91 -7.15
CA ASN A 130 6.96 1.44 -7.66
C ASN A 130 6.45 0.14 -7.03
N LEU A 131 6.84 -0.15 -5.78
CA LEU A 131 6.35 -1.32 -5.06
C LEU A 131 4.86 -1.17 -4.79
N ARG A 132 4.03 -2.01 -5.42
CA ARG A 132 2.63 -2.14 -5.01
C ARG A 132 2.59 -2.85 -3.66
N ASP A 133 2.06 -2.15 -2.67
CA ASP A 133 1.86 -2.69 -1.33
C ASP A 133 1.05 -3.99 -1.44
N LEU A 134 1.68 -5.11 -1.06
CA LEU A 134 0.98 -6.40 -1.08
C LEU A 134 -0.19 -6.28 -0.10
N PRO A 135 -1.39 -6.76 -0.46
CA PRO A 135 -2.49 -6.78 0.50
C PRO A 135 -2.01 -7.55 1.72
N ARG A 136 -1.80 -6.84 2.84
CA ARG A 136 -1.42 -7.45 4.12
C ARG A 136 -2.40 -8.59 4.34
N ARG A 137 -1.94 -9.83 4.23
CA ARG A 137 -2.76 -10.98 4.62
C ARG A 137 -3.05 -10.77 6.09
N ARG A 138 -4.22 -10.21 6.43
CA ARG A 138 -4.71 -10.16 7.79
C ARG A 138 -4.74 -11.61 8.25
N HIS A 139 -3.75 -12.01 9.03
CA HIS A 139 -3.77 -13.30 9.69
C HIS A 139 -5.11 -13.40 10.42
N PRO A 140 -5.88 -14.48 10.23
CA PRO A 140 -7.09 -14.70 11.00
C PRO A 140 -6.65 -15.18 12.39
N LEU A 141 -6.02 -14.30 13.18
CA LEU A 141 -6.10 -14.38 14.63
C LEU A 141 -7.54 -14.00 14.97
N ARG A 142 -8.45 -14.95 14.72
CA ARG A 142 -9.80 -14.93 15.25
C ARG A 142 -9.66 -14.71 16.74
N LEU A 143 -10.16 -13.57 17.18
CA LEU A 143 -10.63 -13.36 18.54
C LEU A 143 -11.41 -14.60 18.97
N LEU A 144 -10.77 -15.51 19.71
CA LEU A 144 -11.46 -16.37 20.64
C LEU A 144 -11.89 -15.46 21.80
N ARG A 145 -12.93 -14.65 21.54
CA ARG A 145 -13.74 -14.06 22.60
C ARG A 145 -14.22 -15.23 23.43
N ARG A 146 -13.65 -15.38 24.62
CA ARG A 146 -14.16 -16.24 25.70
C ARG A 146 -15.63 -15.91 25.86
N THR A 147 -16.50 -16.79 25.39
CA THR A 147 -17.92 -16.78 25.74
C THR A 147 -18.00 -16.97 27.26
N PRO A 148 -18.58 -16.04 28.03
CA PRO A 148 -18.80 -16.29 29.45
C PRO A 148 -19.82 -17.44 29.59
N PRO A 149 -19.70 -18.30 30.62
CA PRO A 149 -20.61 -19.42 30.81
C PRO A 149 -22.03 -18.90 31.08
N ARG A 150 -22.97 -19.34 30.24
CA ARG A 150 -24.40 -19.13 30.40
C ARG A 150 -24.82 -19.80 31.72
N MET A 151 -25.09 -19.00 32.76
CA MET A 151 -25.69 -19.49 34.00
C MET A 151 -27.02 -20.17 33.68
N ARG A 152 -27.13 -21.47 33.96
CA ARG A 152 -28.39 -22.22 33.89
C ARG A 152 -29.35 -21.62 34.90
N GLY A 153 -30.34 -20.89 34.40
CA GLY A 153 -31.49 -20.45 35.17
C GLY A 153 -32.20 -21.65 35.79
N VAL A 154 -32.35 -21.57 37.11
CA VAL A 154 -33.15 -22.46 37.96
C VAL A 154 -34.58 -22.49 37.43
N ARG A 155 -35.09 -23.68 37.10
CA ARG A 155 -36.52 -23.89 36.83
C ARG A 155 -37.29 -23.72 38.14
N SER A 156 -37.87 -22.55 38.35
CA SER A 156 -38.93 -22.38 39.34
C SER A 156 -40.25 -22.85 38.74
N ARG A 157 -40.83 -23.87 39.38
CA ARG A 157 -42.19 -24.36 39.18
C ARG A 157 -43.21 -23.27 39.50
N GLN A 158 -44.23 -23.14 38.67
CA GLN A 158 -45.57 -22.56 38.86
C GLN A 158 -46.22 -22.66 37.46
N LEU A 159 -47.36 -23.28 37.18
CA LEU A 159 -48.46 -23.88 37.93
C LEU A 159 -48.94 -25.10 37.12
#